data_AF-A0AAN8IGB6-F1
#
_entry.id   AF-A0AAN8IGB6-F1
#
_cell.length_a   1.000
_cell.length_b   1.000
_cell.length_c   1.000
_cell.angle_alpha   90.00
_cell.angle_beta   90.00
_cell.angle_gamma   90.00
#
_symmetry.space_group_name_H-M   'P 1'
#
loop_
_entity.id
_entity.type
_entity.pdbx_description
1 polymer ?
#
loop_
_entity_poly.entity_id
_entity_poly.type
_entity_poly.pdbx_seq_one_letter_code
_entity_poly.pdbx_strand_id
1 'polypeptide(L)' 'MDLPDDNHKPRYSCKCKPGYVGNGNQCTDACEGLCMNGATCLKTGRGETRCLCLPGFTGRRCESRF' A
#
# COMPACT_ATOMS: atom_id res chain seq x y z
N MET A 1 22.22 -9.94 -17.68
CA MET A 1 21.28 -9.85 -18.80
C MET A 1 20.27 -8.78 -18.45
N ASP A 2 20.17 -7.72 -19.23
CA ASP A 2 18.92 -6.99 -19.52
C ASP A 2 19.22 -6.18 -20.81
N LEU A 3 18.29 -6.11 -21.77
CA LEU A 3 18.48 -5.62 -23.15
C LEU A 3 18.01 -4.16 -23.33
N PRO A 4 18.74 -3.26 -24.02
CA PRO A 4 18.34 -1.86 -24.17
C PRO A 4 17.17 -1.74 -25.12
N ASP A 5 16.00 -1.39 -24.58
CA ASP A 5 14.80 -1.11 -25.35
C ASP A 5 14.82 0.37 -25.79
N ASP A 6 14.79 0.52 -27.12
CA ASP A 6 14.75 1.64 -28.08
C ASP A 6 14.22 3.05 -27.68
N ASN A 7 14.02 3.45 -26.42
CA ASN A 7 13.46 4.78 -26.15
C ASN A 7 13.74 5.41 -24.78
N HIS A 8 15.02 5.63 -24.45
CA HIS A 8 15.51 6.46 -23.31
C HIS A 8 14.75 6.33 -21.96
N LYS A 9 14.06 5.21 -21.73
CA LYS A 9 13.38 4.94 -20.46
C LYS A 9 14.39 4.18 -19.61
N PRO A 10 14.75 4.67 -18.42
CA PRO A 10 15.67 3.94 -17.55
C PRO A 10 15.08 2.55 -17.30
N ARG A 11 15.82 1.51 -17.68
CA ARG A 11 15.36 0.11 -17.63
C ARG A 11 15.21 -0.42 -16.19
N TYR A 12 15.73 0.35 -15.23
CA TYR A 12 15.60 0.09 -13.80
C TYR A 12 14.79 1.23 -13.19
N SER A 13 13.58 0.92 -12.73
CA SER A 13 12.76 1.82 -11.94
C SER A 13 12.82 1.41 -10.47
N CYS A 14 13.13 2.33 -9.56
CA CYS A 14 12.96 2.10 -8.13
C CYS A 14 11.48 1.83 -7.81
N LYS A 15 11.22 0.88 -6.94
CA LYS A 15 9.87 0.58 -6.43
C LYS A 15 9.93 0.43 -4.92
N CYS A 16 8.86 0.86 -4.25
CA CYS A 16 8.74 0.70 -2.80
C CYS A 16 8.65 -0.79 -2.43
N LYS A 17 9.10 -1.11 -1.21
CA LYS A 17 8.97 -2.45 -0.64
C LYS A 17 7.49 -2.83 -0.51
N PRO A 18 7.15 -4.13 -0.52
CA PRO A 18 5.79 -4.57 -0.25
C PRO A 18 5.23 -3.96 1.04
N GLY A 19 4.03 -3.41 0.98
CA GLY A 19 3.38 -2.72 2.10
C GLY A 19 3.75 -1.24 2.24
N TYR A 20 4.50 -0.69 1.28
CA TYR A 20 4.78 0.73 1.17
C TYR A 20 4.34 1.25 -0.20
N VAL A 21 3.90 2.51 -0.24
CA VAL A 21 3.44 3.19 -1.45
C VAL A 21 4.22 4.48 -1.67
N GLY A 22 4.38 4.88 -2.93
CA GLY A 22 5.12 6.09 -3.29
C GLY A 22 5.77 5.99 -4.67
N ASN A 23 6.76 6.84 -4.92
CA ASN A 23 7.43 6.95 -6.23
C ASN A 23 8.67 6.03 -6.36
N GLY A 24 8.91 5.15 -5.38
CA GLY A 24 10.07 4.27 -5.33
C GLY A 24 11.31 4.86 -4.65
N ASN A 25 11.40 6.18 -4.54
CA ASN A 25 12.45 6.89 -3.81
C ASN A 25 11.97 7.41 -2.45
N GLN A 26 10.71 7.84 -2.39
CA GLN A 26 9.98 8.22 -1.19
C GLN A 26 8.84 7.23 -1.03
N CYS A 27 8.84 6.51 0.09
CA CYS A 27 7.91 5.43 0.37
C CYS A 27 7.28 5.65 1.74
N THR A 28 5.95 5.64 1.78
CA THR A 28 5.15 5.77 3.00
C THR A 28 4.49 4.44 3.30
N ASP A 29 4.25 4.14 4.57
CA ASP A 29 3.58 2.91 4.97
C ASP A 29 2.16 2.88 4.38
N ALA A 30 1.81 1.80 3.69
CA ALA A 30 0.50 1.68 3.04
C ALA A 30 -0.67 1.60 4.03
N CYS A 31 -0.39 1.36 5.32
CA CYS A 31 -1.37 1.43 6.39
C CYS A 31 -1.57 2.84 6.94
N GLU A 32 -0.68 3.78 6.65
CA GLU A 32 -0.78 5.14 7.17
C GLU A 32 -2.04 5.81 6.61
N GLY A 33 -2.98 6.13 7.51
CA GLY A 33 -4.28 6.70 7.15
C GLY A 33 -5.22 5.76 6.38
N LEU A 34 -4.87 4.48 6.17
CA LEU A 34 -5.73 3.56 5.40
C LEU A 34 -7.02 3.23 6.16
N CYS A 35 -6.92 2.88 7.44
CA CYS A 35 -8.06 2.45 8.24
C CYS A 35 -8.61 3.61 9.08
N MET A 36 -9.93 3.77 9.10
CA MET A 36 -10.65 4.79 9.86
C MET A 36 -11.17 4.23 11.19
N ASN A 37 -11.69 5.12 12.04
CA ASN A 37 -12.41 4.75 13.26
C ASN A 37 -11.62 3.84 14.21
N GLY A 38 -10.30 4.05 14.29
CA GLY A 38 -9.42 3.27 15.19
C GLY A 38 -9.21 1.81 14.76
N ALA A 39 -9.58 1.45 13.53
CA ALA A 39 -9.38 0.11 13.01
C ALA A 39 -7.89 -0.26 12.84
N THR A 40 -7.59 -1.53 13.01
CA THR A 40 -6.22 -2.05 12.89
C THR A 40 -5.90 -2.35 11.44
N CYS A 41 -4.83 -1.77 10.91
CA CYS A 41 -4.33 -2.12 9.58
C CYS A 41 -3.42 -3.36 9.63
N LEU A 42 -3.64 -4.29 8.72
CA LEU A 42 -2.85 -5.50 8.55
C LEU A 42 -2.22 -5.50 7.17
N LYS A 43 -0.92 -5.76 7.12
CA LYS A 43 -0.11 -5.82 5.90
C LYS A 43 0.46 -7.22 5.69
N THR A 44 0.29 -7.78 4.50
CA THR A 44 0.86 -9.09 4.13
C THR A 44 2.29 -8.92 3.63
N GLY A 45 3.10 -9.98 3.68
CA GLY A 45 4.46 -9.96 3.12
C GLY A 45 4.51 -9.71 1.60
N ARG A 46 3.38 -9.86 0.90
CA ARG A 46 3.21 -9.52 -0.52
C ARG A 46 2.79 -8.07 -0.76
N GLY A 47 2.54 -7.31 0.31
CA GLY A 47 2.20 -5.89 0.25
C GLY A 47 0.71 -5.60 0.12
N GLU A 48 -0.15 -6.60 0.28
CA GLU A 48 -1.59 -6.39 0.38
C GLU A 48 -1.92 -5.83 1.76
N THR A 49 -2.86 -4.89 1.81
CA THR A 49 -3.33 -4.28 3.05
C THR A 49 -4.81 -4.55 3.26
N ARG A 50 -5.20 -4.74 4.53
CA ARG A 50 -6.59 -4.90 4.93
C ARG A 50 -6.85 -4.25 6.29
N CYS A 51 -8.04 -3.72 6.48
CA CYS A 51 -8.47 -3.14 7.75
C CYS A 51 -9.28 -4.17 8.55
N LEU A 52 -8.94 -4.33 9.82
CA LEU A 52 -9.74 -5.04 10.79
C LEU A 52 -10.61 -4.04 11.55
N CYS A 53 -11.90 -4.02 11.23
CA CYS A 53 -12.84 -3.06 11.81
C CYS A 53 -13.15 -3.41 13.26
N LEU A 54 -13.29 -2.36 14.09
CA LEU A 54 -13.83 -2.48 15.43
C LEU A 54 -15.34 -2.80 15.37
N PRO A 55 -15.92 -3.39 16.43
CA PRO A 55 -17.35 -3.61 16.52
C PRO A 55 -18.13 -2.31 16.28
N GLY A 56 -19.19 -2.38 15.46
CA GLY A 56 -19.98 -1.21 15.06
C GLY A 56 -19.52 -0.56 13.75
N PHE A 57 -18.36 -0.93 13.20
CA PHE A 57 -17.84 -0.37 11.95
C PHE A 57 -17.72 -1.40 10.81
N THR A 58 -17.83 -0.91 9.58
CA THR A 58 -17.79 -1.69 8.35
C THR A 58 -17.26 -0.86 7.18
N GLY A 59 -17.09 -1.48 6.01
CA GLY A 59 -16.47 -0.89 4.83
C GLY A 59 -15.00 -1.28 4.68
N ARG A 60 -14.43 -0.99 3.51
CA ARG A 60 -13.04 -1.41 3.18
C ARG A 60 -12.01 -0.74 4.09
N ARG A 61 -12.31 0.48 4.51
CA ARG A 61 -11.47 1.29 5.40
C ARG A 61 -12.10 1.42 6.78
N CYS A 62 -13.14 0.63 7.10
CA CYS A 62 -13.93 0.76 8.32
C CYS A 62 -14.53 2.16 8.50
N GLU A 63 -14.88 2.81 7.39
CA GLU A 63 -15.36 4.19 7.32
C GLU A 63 -16.84 4.34 7.71
N SER A 64 -17.62 3.26 7.56
CA SER A 64 -19.06 3.26 7.81
C SER A 64 -19.40 2.64 9.15
N ARG A 65 -20.45 3.14 9.79
CA ARG A 65 -21.02 2.59 11.02
C ARG A 65 -22.31 1.84 10.69
N PHE A 66 -22.58 0.75 11.39
CA PHE A 66 -23.86 0.03 11.32
C PHE A 66 -24.71 0.23 12.58
#